data_AF-A0A258Z0X9-F1
#
_entry.id   AF-A0A258Z0X9-F1
#
_cell.length_a   1.000
_cell.length_b   1.000
_cell.length_c   1.000
_cell.angle_alpha   90.00
_cell.angle_beta   90.00
_cell.angle_gamma   90.00
#
_symmetry.space_group_name_H-M   'P 1'
#
loop_
_entity.id
_entity.type
_entity.pdbx_description
1 polymer ?
#
loop_
_entity_poly.entity_id
_entity_poly.type
_entity_poly.pdbx_seq_one_letter_code
_entity_poly.pdbx_strand_id
1 'polypeptide(L)'
;MAKLQQEVLALPCNLPGHWLDMIARDLEATMTEGEDGYAAAPLMLVVHILQGKTPGQSGHGIQIPLDTLNDYFCDLRVEINLEIVSRRTRSRVEPATLDSIFTGHTVRVVPSGT
;
A
#
# COMPACT_ATOMS: atom_id res chain seq x y z
N MET A 1 -1.98 -3.86 -23.04
CA MET A 1 -1.23 -4.76 -22.13
C MET A 1 -0.40 -4.02 -21.08
N ALA A 2 0.05 -2.77 -21.30
CA ALA A 2 0.85 -2.03 -20.31
C ALA A 2 0.10 -1.59 -19.02
N LYS A 3 -1.23 -1.45 -19.05
CA LYS A 3 -2.01 -0.85 -17.95
C LYS A 3 -2.11 -1.74 -16.69
N LEU A 4 -2.28 -3.05 -16.89
CA LEU A 4 -2.30 -4.05 -15.80
C LEU A 4 -0.94 -4.20 -15.07
N GLN A 5 0.18 -3.85 -15.73
CA GLN A 5 1.49 -3.97 -15.10
C GLN A 5 1.72 -2.89 -14.06
N GLN A 6 1.20 -1.67 -14.26
CA GLN A 6 1.47 -0.54 -13.34
C GLN A 6 0.71 -0.66 -12.01
N GLU A 7 -0.44 -1.35 -12.00
CA GLU A 7 -1.33 -1.49 -10.84
C GLU A 7 -0.79 -2.52 -9.83
N VAL A 8 -0.20 -3.61 -10.31
CA VAL A 8 0.51 -4.59 -9.46
C VAL A 8 1.82 -4.00 -8.91
N LEU A 9 2.48 -3.11 -9.66
CA LEU A 9 3.71 -2.42 -9.21
C LEU A 9 3.47 -1.47 -8.02
N ALA A 10 2.23 -1.05 -7.79
CA ALA A 10 1.87 -0.21 -6.65
C ALA A 10 1.77 -0.98 -5.33
N LEU A 11 1.76 -2.33 -5.36
CA LEU A 11 1.77 -3.12 -4.12
C LEU A 11 3.09 -2.94 -3.37
N PRO A 12 3.08 -2.86 -2.03
CA PRO A 12 4.29 -2.68 -1.22
C PRO A 12 5.43 -3.65 -1.57
N CYS A 13 5.12 -4.92 -1.78
CA CYS A 13 6.11 -5.95 -2.13
C CYS A 13 6.82 -5.72 -3.46
N ASN A 14 6.25 -4.93 -4.36
CA ASN A 14 6.83 -4.60 -5.67
C ASN A 14 7.53 -3.23 -5.69
N LEU A 15 7.43 -2.43 -4.61
CA LEU A 15 8.10 -1.14 -4.53
C LEU A 15 9.60 -1.31 -4.26
N PRO A 16 10.48 -0.52 -4.90
CA PRO A 16 11.89 -0.44 -4.53
C PRO A 16 12.07 0.06 -3.09
N GLY A 17 13.17 -0.32 -2.43
CA GLY A 17 13.41 0.01 -1.02
C GLY A 17 13.34 1.51 -0.70
N HIS A 18 13.91 2.37 -1.56
CA HIS A 18 13.85 3.82 -1.35
C HIS A 18 12.43 4.40 -1.46
N TRP A 19 11.56 3.79 -2.28
CA TRP A 19 10.15 4.17 -2.35
C TRP A 19 9.40 3.72 -1.10
N LEU A 20 9.67 2.52 -0.57
CA LEU A 20 9.08 2.06 0.70
C LEU A 20 9.43 3.01 1.85
N ASP A 21 10.70 3.38 1.97
CA ASP A 21 11.16 4.28 3.03
C ASP A 21 10.53 5.68 2.92
N MET A 22 10.44 6.20 1.69
CA MET A 22 9.80 7.50 1.45
C MET A 22 8.31 7.47 1.78
N ILE A 23 7.57 6.47 1.29
CA ILE A 23 6.13 6.35 1.55
C ILE A 23 5.85 6.10 3.03
N ALA A 24 6.68 5.31 3.73
CA ALA A 24 6.56 5.10 5.17
C ALA A 24 6.68 6.40 5.95
N ARG A 25 7.69 7.23 5.63
CA ARG A 25 7.87 8.56 6.23
C ARG A 25 6.66 9.46 5.95
N ASP A 26 6.23 9.52 4.69
CA ASP A 26 5.17 10.41 4.25
C ASP A 26 3.81 10.04 4.89
N LEU A 27 3.53 8.74 5.04
CA LEU A 27 2.36 8.24 5.78
C LEU A 27 2.40 8.64 7.26
N GLU A 28 3.55 8.51 7.91
CA GLU A 28 3.69 8.86 9.32
C GLU A 28 3.52 10.38 9.54
N ALA A 29 4.15 11.21 8.70
CA ALA A 29 4.00 12.66 8.75
C ALA A 29 2.54 13.10 8.51
N THR A 30 1.87 12.51 7.52
CA THR A 30 0.45 12.79 7.24
C THR A 30 -0.44 12.47 8.44
N MET A 31 -0.19 11.34 9.13
CA MET A 31 -1.03 10.88 10.23
C MET A 31 -0.75 11.56 11.58
N THR A 32 0.47 12.08 11.80
CA THR A 32 0.90 12.61 13.09
C THR A 32 0.99 14.14 13.12
N GLU A 33 1.45 14.75 12.03
CA GLU A 33 1.73 16.18 11.95
C GLU A 33 0.62 16.95 11.22
N GLY A 34 -0.23 16.26 10.46
CA GLY A 34 -1.30 16.87 9.68
C GLY A 34 -0.78 17.80 8.57
N GLU A 35 0.49 17.62 8.16
CA GLU A 35 1.09 18.42 7.09
C GLU A 35 0.63 17.89 5.72
N ASP A 36 -0.18 18.70 5.02
CA ASP A 36 -0.81 18.36 3.75
C ASP A 36 0.17 17.96 2.63
N GLY A 37 1.44 18.37 2.72
CA GLY A 37 2.47 18.11 1.71
C GLY A 37 2.87 16.64 1.56
N TYR A 38 2.70 15.83 2.60
CA TYR A 38 3.13 14.42 2.61
C TYR A 38 2.05 13.46 2.13
N ALA A 39 0.79 13.89 2.02
CA ALA A 39 -0.31 13.00 1.64
C ALA A 39 -0.29 12.61 0.15
N ALA A 40 0.37 13.40 -0.71
CA ALA A 40 0.27 13.26 -2.16
C ALA A 40 0.73 11.89 -2.68
N ALA A 41 1.91 11.43 -2.26
CA ALA A 41 2.47 10.16 -2.72
C ALA A 41 1.70 8.93 -2.18
N PRO A 42 1.37 8.85 -0.88
CA PRO A 42 0.50 7.80 -0.36
C PRO A 42 -0.89 7.78 -1.01
N LEU A 43 -1.51 8.94 -1.22
CA LEU A 43 -2.82 9.03 -1.88
C LEU A 43 -2.77 8.48 -3.30
N MET A 44 -1.74 8.83 -4.07
CA MET A 44 -1.54 8.30 -5.42
C MET A 44 -1.37 6.78 -5.42
N LEU A 45 -0.72 6.21 -4.40
CA LEU A 45 -0.56 4.77 -4.28
C LEU A 45 -1.91 4.08 -4.00
N VAL A 46 -2.73 4.62 -3.09
CA VAL A 46 -4.10 4.15 -2.85
C VAL A 46 -4.92 4.18 -4.14
N VAL A 47 -4.87 5.28 -4.90
CA VAL A 47 -5.59 5.40 -6.18
C VAL A 47 -5.15 4.33 -7.18
N HIS A 48 -3.85 4.09 -7.34
CA HIS A 48 -3.36 3.07 -8.26
C HIS A 48 -3.77 1.65 -7.85
N ILE A 49 -3.76 1.35 -6.55
CA ILE A 49 -4.24 0.06 -6.04
C ILE A 49 -5.74 -0.11 -6.31
N LEU A 50 -6.56 0.92 -6.05
CA LEU A 50 -8.00 0.88 -6.30
C LEU A 50 -8.35 0.72 -7.78
N GLN A 51 -7.58 1.33 -8.67
CA GLN A 51 -7.70 1.12 -10.12
C GLN A 51 -7.42 -0.35 -10.49
N GLY A 52 -6.39 -0.95 -9.89
CA GLY A 52 -6.07 -2.36 -10.04
C GLY A 52 -7.15 -3.32 -9.53
N LYS A 53 -7.85 -2.95 -8.46
CA LYS A 53 -8.97 -3.73 -7.90
C LYS A 53 -10.25 -3.67 -8.74
N THR A 54 -10.38 -2.70 -9.65
CA THR A 54 -11.58 -2.48 -10.47
C THR A 54 -11.29 -2.50 -11.98
N PRO A 55 -10.69 -3.60 -12.51
CA PRO A 55 -10.29 -3.66 -13.90
C PRO A 55 -11.50 -3.50 -14.83
N GLY A 56 -11.44 -2.51 -15.72
CA GLY A 56 -12.50 -2.21 -16.68
C GLY A 56 -13.41 -1.01 -16.33
N GLN A 57 -13.32 -0.47 -15.11
CA GLN A 57 -13.99 0.80 -14.75
C GLN A 57 -13.13 2.04 -15.05
N SER A 58 -12.05 1.86 -15.82
CA SER A 58 -11.17 2.92 -16.30
C SER A 58 -11.96 4.04 -17.00
N GLY A 59 -12.15 5.17 -16.31
CA GLY A 59 -12.83 6.36 -16.84
C GLY A 59 -14.01 6.83 -16.00
N HIS A 60 -14.54 6.00 -15.11
CA HIS A 60 -15.47 6.41 -14.07
C HIS A 60 -14.62 6.72 -12.83
N GLY A 61 -14.67 7.95 -12.32
CA GLY A 61 -13.89 8.33 -11.15
C GLY A 61 -14.15 7.39 -9.97
N ILE A 62 -13.14 7.14 -9.14
CA ILE A 62 -13.29 6.35 -7.91
C ILE A 62 -14.03 7.23 -6.90
N GLN A 63 -15.17 6.74 -6.40
CA GLN A 63 -15.94 7.39 -5.35
C GLN A 63 -15.94 6.50 -4.11
N ILE A 64 -15.36 7.00 -3.02
CA ILE A 64 -15.37 6.35 -1.71
C ILE A 64 -15.62 7.39 -0.61
N PRO A 65 -16.23 7.00 0.53
CA PRO A 65 -16.32 7.87 1.69
C PRO A 65 -14.94 8.30 2.19
N LEU A 66 -14.86 9.50 2.79
CA LEU A 66 -13.60 10.01 3.36
C LEU A 66 -13.07 9.11 4.48
N ASP A 67 -13.95 8.60 5.33
CA ASP A 67 -13.55 7.68 6.42
C ASP A 67 -12.92 6.40 5.84
N THR A 68 -13.48 5.86 4.75
CA THR A 68 -12.92 4.72 4.04
C THR A 68 -11.55 5.03 3.42
N LEU A 69 -11.34 6.25 2.93
CA LEU A 69 -10.02 6.67 2.46
C LEU A 69 -9.00 6.70 3.60
N ASN A 70 -9.40 7.16 4.78
CA ASN A 70 -8.53 7.16 5.97
C ASN A 70 -8.18 5.73 6.42
N ASP A 71 -9.14 4.81 6.36
CA ASP A 71 -8.90 3.39 6.64
C ASP A 71 -7.87 2.80 5.65
N TYR A 72 -7.96 3.13 4.36
CA TYR A 72 -6.99 2.70 3.36
C TYR A 72 -5.58 3.26 3.61
N PHE A 73 -5.47 4.48 4.13
CA PHE A 73 -4.18 5.03 4.57
C PHE A 73 -3.60 4.21 5.73
N CYS A 74 -4.42 3.86 6.72
CA CYS A 74 -4.02 3.03 7.85
C CYS A 74 -3.54 1.65 7.39
N ASP A 75 -4.32 0.98 6.54
CA ASP A 75 -3.99 -0.33 5.99
C ASP A 75 -2.72 -0.27 5.13
N LEU A 76 -2.57 0.76 4.29
CA LEU A 76 -1.36 0.95 3.49
C LEU A 76 -0.12 1.12 4.37
N ARG A 77 -0.22 1.89 5.45
CA ARG A 77 0.88 2.07 6.41
C ARG A 77 1.29 0.75 7.03
N VAL A 78 0.34 -0.10 7.42
CA VAL A 78 0.62 -1.43 7.97
C VAL A 78 1.37 -2.28 6.94
N GLU A 79 0.86 -2.38 5.71
CA GLU A 79 1.49 -3.20 4.66
C GLU A 79 2.90 -2.73 4.27
N ILE A 80 3.12 -1.41 4.18
CA ILE A 80 4.44 -0.84 3.90
C ILE A 80 5.44 -1.23 5.02
N ASN A 81 5.04 -1.11 6.28
CA ASN A 81 5.89 -1.47 7.41
C ASN A 81 6.15 -2.98 7.49
N LEU A 82 5.16 -3.81 7.18
CA LEU A 82 5.33 -5.26 7.11
C LEU A 82 6.34 -5.67 6.03
N GLU A 83 6.29 -5.05 4.86
CA GLU A 83 7.26 -5.28 3.79
C GLU A 83 8.67 -4.82 4.20
N ILE A 84 8.79 -3.66 4.85
CA ILE A 84 10.06 -3.16 5.38
C ILE A 84 10.65 -4.16 6.39
N VAL A 85 9.83 -4.67 7.33
CA VAL A 85 10.25 -5.71 8.29
C VAL A 85 10.66 -6.97 7.55
N SER A 86 9.89 -7.42 6.55
CA SER A 86 10.22 -8.62 5.79
C SER A 86 11.53 -8.51 5.03
N ARG A 87 11.91 -7.31 4.56
CA ARG A 87 13.18 -7.07 3.84
C ARG A 87 14.38 -6.91 4.76
N ARG A 88 14.17 -6.37 5.97
CA ARG A 88 15.25 -6.00 6.89
C ARG A 88 15.54 -7.04 7.96
N THR A 89 14.64 -8.00 8.15
CA THR A 89 14.74 -9.02 9.20
C THR A 89 14.86 -10.42 8.60
N ARG A 90 15.03 -11.42 9.46
CA ARG A 90 14.95 -12.85 9.08
C ARG A 90 13.53 -13.38 9.16
N SER A 91 12.52 -12.52 9.11
CA SER A 91 11.12 -12.93 9.07
C SER A 91 10.60 -12.70 7.67
N ARG A 92 9.87 -13.67 7.12
CA ARG A 92 9.11 -13.49 5.89
C ARG A 92 7.67 -13.19 6.27
N VAL A 93 7.18 -12.05 5.81
CA VAL A 93 5.75 -11.72 5.89
C VAL A 93 5.13 -12.05 4.53
N GLU A 94 3.98 -12.72 4.53
CA GLU A 94 3.22 -12.93 3.29
C GLU A 94 2.67 -11.58 2.81
N PRO A 95 3.04 -11.11 1.60
CA PRO A 95 2.64 -9.79 1.14
C PRO A 95 1.15 -9.76 0.77
N ALA A 96 0.49 -8.62 0.99
CA ALA A 96 -0.85 -8.42 0.45
C ALA A 96 -0.86 -8.49 -1.08
N THR A 97 -1.95 -9.05 -1.62
CA THR A 97 -2.26 -9.05 -3.04
C THR A 97 -3.17 -7.87 -3.36
N LEU A 98 -3.44 -7.62 -4.66
CA LEU A 98 -4.48 -6.67 -5.04
C LEU A 98 -5.83 -7.04 -4.43
N ASP A 99 -6.15 -8.33 -4.26
CA ASP A 99 -7.42 -8.76 -3.69
C ASP A 99 -7.50 -8.52 -2.18
N SER A 100 -6.40 -8.74 -1.44
CA SER A 100 -6.39 -8.69 0.04
C SER A 100 -5.99 -7.34 0.65
N ILE A 101 -5.32 -6.46 -0.11
CA ILE A 101 -5.00 -5.12 0.37
C ILE A 101 -6.31 -4.33 0.59
N PHE A 102 -6.38 -3.58 1.69
CA PHE A 102 -7.56 -2.83 2.14
C PHE A 102 -8.76 -3.64 2.61
N THR A 103 -8.58 -4.92 2.96
CA THR A 103 -9.67 -5.78 3.43
C THR A 103 -9.47 -6.33 4.84
N GLY A 104 -8.54 -5.79 5.62
CA GLY A 104 -8.25 -6.27 6.98
C GLY A 104 -7.82 -7.75 7.03
N HIS A 105 -6.99 -8.18 6.08
CA HIS A 105 -6.54 -9.58 5.97
C HIS A 105 -5.64 -10.03 7.14
N THR A 106 -5.63 -11.35 7.42
CA THR A 106 -4.78 -11.92 8.46
C THR A 106 -3.33 -11.97 8.02
N VAL A 107 -2.45 -11.29 8.76
CA VAL A 107 -1.01 -11.27 8.50
C VAL A 107 -0.36 -12.58 8.95
N ARG A 108 0.38 -13.23 8.03
CA ARG A 108 1.17 -14.43 8.33
C ARG A 108 2.67 -14.10 8.35
N VAL A 109 3.32 -14.40 9.47
CA VAL A 109 4.77 -14.20 9.65
C VAL A 109 5.43 -15.55 9.87
N VAL A 110 6.45 -15.87 9.07
CA VAL A 110 7.23 -17.11 9.19
C VAL A 110 8.72 -16.80 9.36
N PRO A 111 9.47 -17.57 10.16
CA PRO A 111 10.93 -17.45 10.20
C PRO A 111 11.51 -17.79 8.82
N SER A 112 12.46 -16.98 8.36
CA SER A 112 13.26 -17.26 7.17
C SER A 112 14.40 -18.19 7.57
N GLY A 113 14.12 -19.49 7.59
CA GLY A 113 15.10 -20.54 7.87
C GLY A 113 14.54 -21.72 8.66
N THR A 114 14.07 -22.73 7.92
CA THR A 114 14.15 -24.15 8.31
C THR A 114 14.79 -24.88 7.16
#